data_AF-A0A6G6WIY3-F1
#
_entry.id   AF-A0A6G6WIY3-F1
#
_cell.length_a   1.000
_cell.length_b   1.000
_cell.length_c   1.000
_cell.angle_alpha   90.00
_cell.angle_beta   90.00
_cell.angle_gamma   90.00
#
_symmetry.space_group_name_H-M   'P 1'
#
loop_
_entity.id
_entity.type
_entity.pdbx_description
1 polymer ?
#
loop_
_entity_poly.entity_id
_entity_poly.type
_entity_poly.pdbx_seq_one_letter_code
_entity_poly.pdbx_strand_id
1 'polypeptide(L)' 'MSASMGSATVVVPEGWAANCDRLNPGTGRLRNQLPATAAPGCPTLVLRGQLGAGTLTLRHANRWDRRRGG' A
#
# COMPACT_ATOMS: atom_id res chain seq x y z
N MET A 1 -24.84 -7.40 2.28
CA MET A 1 -23.80 -6.49 1.76
C MET A 1 -22.85 -6.18 2.89
N SER A 2 -21.58 -6.58 2.82
CA SER A 2 -20.60 -6.25 3.87
C SER A 2 -19.99 -4.88 3.56
N ALA A 3 -20.34 -3.86 4.35
CA ALA A 3 -19.63 -2.59 4.35
C ALA A 3 -18.48 -2.70 5.36
N SER A 4 -17.36 -3.29 4.94
CA SER A 4 -16.15 -3.30 5.77
C SER A 4 -15.57 -1.89 5.80
N MET A 5 -15.76 -1.20 6.91
CA MET A 5 -15.17 0.10 7.19
C MET A 5 -13.84 -0.07 7.93
N GLY A 6 -12.75 0.50 7.40
CA GLY A 6 -11.45 0.38 8.04
C GLY A 6 -10.31 1.08 7.29
N SER A 7 -9.22 1.32 8.00
CA SER A 7 -7.97 1.81 7.41
C SER A 7 -6.88 0.75 7.52
N ALA A 8 -6.11 0.61 6.45
CA ALA A 8 -4.96 -0.29 6.38
C ALA A 8 -3.74 0.48 5.89
N THR A 9 -2.59 0.23 6.52
CA THR A 9 -1.30 0.76 6.05
C THR A 9 -0.39 -0.41 5.72
N VAL A 10 0.03 -0.48 4.46
CA VAL A 10 1.06 -1.42 4.00
C VAL A 10 2.38 -0.68 4.03
N VAL A 11 3.31 -1.21 4.82
CA VAL A 11 4.65 -0.69 4.97
C VAL A 11 5.62 -1.66 4.28
N VAL A 12 6.43 -1.14 3.37
CA VAL A 12 7.43 -1.94 2.61
C VAL A 12 8.85 -1.43 2.83
N PRO A 13 9.88 -2.27 2.59
CA PRO A 13 11.27 -1.81 2.57
C PRO A 13 11.50 -0.68 1.55
N GLU A 14 12.59 0.06 1.72
CA GLU A 14 13.01 1.06 0.72
C GLU A 14 13.32 0.41 -0.64
N GLY A 15 13.14 1.18 -1.72
CA GLY A 15 13.39 0.74 -3.09
C GLY A 15 12.26 -0.06 -3.73
N TRP A 16 11.28 -0.53 -2.95
CA TRP A 16 10.11 -1.24 -3.49
C TRP A 16 9.14 -0.28 -4.18
N ALA A 17 8.40 -0.80 -5.17
CA ALA A 17 7.32 -0.08 -5.85
C ALA A 17 5.96 -0.74 -5.62
N ALA A 18 4.90 -0.04 -6.01
CA ALA A 18 3.56 -0.63 -6.06
C ALA A 18 2.80 -0.24 -7.34
N ASN A 19 2.27 -1.27 -8.02
CA ASN A 19 1.27 -1.12 -9.06
C ASN A 19 -0.13 -1.30 -8.45
N CYS A 20 -0.95 -0.27 -8.60
CA CYS A 20 -2.34 -0.23 -8.13
C CYS A 20 -3.35 -0.04 -9.27
N ASP A 21 -2.94 -0.20 -10.54
CA ASP A 21 -3.77 0.12 -11.71
C ASP A 21 -5.03 -0.73 -11.78
N ARG A 22 -4.98 -1.91 -11.15
CA ARG A 22 -6.10 -2.87 -11.07
C ARG A 22 -6.80 -2.88 -9.70
N LEU A 23 -6.56 -1.85 -8.89
CA LEU A 23 -7.25 -1.64 -7.64
C LEU A 23 -8.33 -0.58 -7.82
N ASN A 24 -9.59 -0.97 -7.66
CA ASN A 24 -10.72 -0.05 -7.70
C ASN A 24 -10.96 0.52 -6.28
N PRO A 25 -10.81 1.82 -6.05
CA PRO A 25 -11.04 2.40 -4.73
C PRO A 25 -12.51 2.43 -4.31
N GLY A 26 -13.48 2.29 -5.23
CA GLY A 26 -14.91 2.35 -4.90
C GLY A 26 -15.26 3.63 -4.14
N THR A 27 -15.80 3.49 -2.93
CA THR A 27 -16.09 4.61 -2.00
C THR A 27 -14.94 4.91 -1.03
N GLY A 28 -13.86 4.13 -1.07
CA GLY A 28 -12.66 4.32 -0.27
C GLY A 28 -11.62 5.25 -0.91
N ARG A 29 -10.47 5.39 -0.25
CA ARG A 29 -9.32 6.18 -0.71
C ARG A 29 -8.07 5.32 -0.77
N LEU A 30 -7.34 5.43 -1.88
CA LEU A 30 -5.98 4.92 -2.03
C LEU A 30 -4.98 6.06 -1.88
N ARG A 31 -4.00 5.90 -0.98
CA ARG A 31 -2.84 6.79 -0.83
C ARG A 31 -1.57 6.00 -1.13
N ASN A 32 -1.12 6.01 -2.38
CA ASN A 32 0.14 5.39 -2.76
C ASN A 32 1.29 6.42 -2.65
N GLN A 33 2.21 6.19 -1.72
CA GLN A 33 3.42 6.98 -1.53
C GLN A 33 4.68 6.25 -2.03
N LEU A 34 4.51 5.10 -2.68
CA LEU A 34 5.60 4.33 -3.27
C LEU A 34 5.87 4.79 -4.70
N PRO A 35 7.11 4.62 -5.21
CA PRO A 35 7.41 4.88 -6.60
C PRO A 35 6.65 3.92 -7.53
N ALA A 36 6.48 4.33 -8.79
CA ALA A 36 5.86 3.52 -9.84
C ALA A 36 6.77 2.38 -10.33
N THR A 37 8.09 2.59 -10.25
CA THR A 37 9.12 1.62 -10.68
C THR A 37 10.01 1.28 -9.50
N ALA A 38 10.27 -0.01 -9.29
CA ALA A 38 11.14 -0.46 -8.22
C ALA A 38 12.62 -0.15 -8.54
N ALA A 39 13.42 0.07 -7.51
CA ALA A 39 14.87 0.13 -7.63
C ALA A 39 15.43 -1.20 -8.16
N PRO A 40 16.63 -1.22 -8.77
CA PRO A 40 17.25 -2.46 -9.24
C PRO A 40 17.34 -3.51 -8.12
N GLY A 41 16.88 -4.73 -8.41
CA GLY A 41 16.85 -5.84 -7.44
C GLY A 41 15.72 -5.77 -6.40
N CYS A 42 14.89 -4.73 -6.41
CA CYS A 42 13.71 -4.62 -5.55
C CYS A 42 12.44 -5.06 -6.30
N PRO A 43 11.48 -5.69 -5.60
CA PRO A 43 10.23 -6.12 -6.21
C PRO A 43 9.22 -4.98 -6.34
N THR A 44 8.21 -5.21 -7.19
CA THR A 44 6.99 -4.38 -7.28
C THR A 44 5.82 -5.15 -6.71
N LEU A 45 5.11 -4.56 -5.73
CA LEU A 45 3.85 -5.10 -5.25
C LEU A 45 2.73 -4.82 -6.25
N VAL A 46 1.91 -5.83 -6.53
CA VAL A 46 0.75 -5.69 -7.42
C VAL A 46 -0.52 -5.85 -6.59
N LEU A 47 -1.28 -4.76 -6.45
CA LEU A 47 -2.54 -4.76 -5.72
C LEU A 47 -3.73 -4.84 -6.68
N ARG A 48 -4.66 -5.75 -6.39
CA ARG A 48 -5.85 -6.01 -7.20
C ARG A 48 -7.06 -6.17 -6.30
N GLY A 49 -8.22 -5.73 -6.78
CA GLY A 49 -9.50 -5.89 -6.08
C GLY A 49 -10.24 -4.57 -5.89
N GLN A 50 -11.16 -4.54 -4.93
CA GLN A 50 -11.99 -3.38 -4.64
C GLN A 50 -11.84 -2.98 -3.17
N LEU A 51 -11.63 -1.69 -2.91
CA LEU A 51 -11.63 -1.15 -1.56
C LEU A 51 -13.08 -0.95 -1.09
N GLY A 52 -13.35 -1.34 0.16
CA GLY A 52 -14.55 -0.90 0.88
C GLY A 52 -14.43 0.55 1.34
N ALA A 53 -15.43 1.02 2.10
CA ALA A 53 -15.40 2.38 2.66
C ALA A 53 -14.23 2.52 3.65
N GLY A 54 -13.17 3.24 3.29
CA GLY A 54 -11.94 3.22 4.08
C GLY A 54 -10.76 3.91 3.43
N THR A 55 -9.56 3.75 4.02
CA THR A 55 -8.31 4.26 3.43
C THR A 55 -7.23 3.19 3.42
N LEU A 56 -6.67 2.92 2.25
CA LEU A 56 -5.46 2.11 2.09
C LEU A 56 -4.28 3.06 1.86
N THR A 57 -3.25 2.97 2.70
CA THR A 57 -2.01 3.73 2.54
C THR A 57 -0.85 2.79 2.24
N LEU A 58 -0.08 3.06 1.19
CA LEU A 58 1.15 2.36 0.85
C LEU A 58 2.32 3.30 1.06
N ARG A 59 3.31 2.91 1.87
CA ARG A 59 4.49 3.75 2.15
C ARG A 59 5.71 2.92 2.50
N HIS A 60 6.89 3.53 2.42
CA HIS A 60 8.11 2.90 2.92
C HIS A 60 8.14 2.87 4.46
N ALA A 61 8.93 1.93 4.99
CA ALA A 61 9.24 1.82 6.41
C ALA A 61 9.91 3.08 6.94
N ASN A 62 9.31 3.67 7.97
CA ASN A 62 9.88 4.81 8.66
C ASN A 62 10.79 4.34 9.81
N ARG A 63 11.50 5.28 10.44
CA ARG A 63 12.44 5.01 11.54
C ARG A 63 11.80 4.30 12.75
N TRP A 64 10.49 4.38 12.92
CA TRP A 64 9.77 3.75 14.03
C TRP A 64 9.33 2.32 13.69
N ASP A 65 8.95 2.07 12.43
CA ASP A 65 8.66 0.73 11.94
C ASP A 65 9.89 -0.19 12.07
N ARG A 66 11.09 0.35 11.74
CA ARG A 66 12.36 -0.37 11.88
C ARG A 66 12.73 -0.71 13.32
N ARG A 67 12.24 0.04 14.31
CA ARG A 67 12.53 -0.20 15.74
C ARG A 67 11.67 -1.28 16.36
N ARG A 68 10.52 -1.64 15.76
CA ARG A 68 9.58 -2.64 16.28
C ARG A 68 9.70 -4.01 15.61
N GLY A 69 10.53 -4.11 14.56
CA GLY A 69 10.78 -5.35 13.83
C GLY A 69 12.12 -6.01 14.15
N GLY A 70 12.75 -5.63 15.27
CA GLY A 70 13.98 -6.23 15.80
C GLY A 70 13.71 -7.08 17.02
#